data_AF-A0A1G2DBZ3-F1
#
_entry.id   AF-A0A1G2DBZ3-F1
#
_cell.length_a   1.000
_cell.length_b   1.000
_cell.length_c   1.000
_cell.angle_alpha   90.00
_cell.angle_beta   90.00
_cell.angle_gamma   90.00
#
_symmetry.space_group_name_H-M   'P 1'
#
loop_
_entity.id
_entity.type
_entity.pdbx_description
1 polymer ?
#
loop_
_entity_poly.entity_id
_entity_poly.type
_entity_poly.pdbx_seq_one_letter_code
_entity_poly.pdbx_strand_id
1 'polypeptide(L)' 'MSVSKERLEEFKKIMKEDYGKDLANDEAFDAANNLVGFFDLLLKLDHKDKQKNSKSPKTDTTDASPKGKPSPESGAE' A
#
# COMPACT_ATOMS: atom_id res chain seq x y z
N MET A 1 2.16 16.99 7.21
CA MET A 1 3.58 17.42 7.19
C MET A 1 3.64 18.73 6.42
N SER A 2 4.45 19.69 6.87
CA SER A 2 4.74 20.90 6.11
C SER A 2 6.13 20.77 5.46
N VAL A 3 6.23 21.11 4.17
CA VAL A 3 7.51 21.12 3.45
C VAL A 3 8.47 22.15 4.07
N SER A 4 9.74 21.80 4.24
CA SER A 4 10.76 22.73 4.76
C SER A 4 11.12 23.80 3.73
N LYS A 5 11.64 24.95 4.19
CA LYS A 5 12.08 26.04 3.30
C LYS A 5 13.13 25.57 2.27
N GLU A 6 14.10 24.77 2.70
CA GLU A 6 15.14 24.24 1.82
C GLU A 6 14.54 23.39 0.68
N ARG A 7 13.61 22.49 1.02
CA ARG A 7 12.91 21.66 0.02
C ARG A 7 11.99 22.47 -0.87
N LEU A 8 11.44 23.57 -0.36
CA LEU A 8 10.62 24.47 -1.14
C LEU A 8 11.45 25.22 -2.20
N GLU A 9 12.65 25.68 -1.85
CA GLU A 9 13.56 26.30 -2.82
C GLU A 9 14.07 25.30 -3.86
N GLU A 10 14.36 24.07 -3.45
CA GLU A 10 14.71 22.98 -4.37
C GLU A 10 13.55 22.69 -5.34
N PHE A 11 12.31 22.63 -4.84
CA PHE A 11 11.12 22.45 -5.66
C PHE A 11 10.95 23.59 -6.67
N LYS A 12 11.11 24.85 -6.25
CA LYS A 12 11.06 26.02 -7.16
C LYS A 12 12.14 25.93 -8.23
N LYS A 13 13.35 25.52 -7.87
CA LYS A 13 14.46 25.33 -8.81
C LYS A 13 14.11 24.29 -9.87
N ILE A 14 13.61 23.12 -9.47
CA ILE A 14 13.16 22.05 -10.40
C ILE A 14 12.07 22.57 -11.33
N MET A 15 11.05 23.24 -10.79
CA MET A 15 9.95 23.78 -11.60
C MET A 15 10.43 24.81 -12.63
N LYS A 16 11.46 25.59 -12.31
CA LYS A 16 12.05 26.55 -13.22
C LYS A 16 12.96 25.90 -14.27
N GLU A 17 13.86 25.02 -13.85
CA GLU A 17 14.87 24.42 -14.72
C GLU A 17 14.26 23.36 -15.67
N ASP A 18 13.42 22.47 -15.14
CA ASP A 18 12.92 21.32 -15.90
C ASP A 18 11.58 21.62 -16.58
N TYR A 19 10.78 22.53 -16.03
CA TYR A 19 9.43 22.83 -16.51
C TYR A 19 9.25 24.28 -16.98
N GLY A 20 10.27 25.13 -16.88
CA GLY A 20 10.22 26.52 -17.33
C GLY A 20 9.23 27.40 -16.55
N LYS A 21 8.80 26.98 -15.36
CA LYS A 21 7.82 27.71 -14.53
C LYS A 21 8.50 28.37 -13.35
N ASP A 22 8.45 29.71 -13.33
CA ASP A 22 8.87 30.49 -12.18
C ASP A 22 7.68 30.64 -11.22
N LEU A 23 7.73 29.96 -10.07
CA LEU A 23 6.64 29.92 -9.10
C LEU A 23 6.84 30.98 -8.02
N ALA A 24 5.76 31.70 -7.69
CA ALA A 24 5.73 32.54 -6.50
C ALA A 24 5.84 31.68 -5.23
N ASN A 25 6.33 32.25 -4.12
CA ASN A 25 6.54 31.50 -2.88
C ASN A 25 5.27 30.81 -2.36
N ASP A 26 4.13 31.50 -2.38
CA ASP A 26 2.85 30.95 -1.90
C ASP A 26 2.36 29.83 -2.82
N GLU A 27 2.48 30.02 -4.14
CA GLU A 27 2.12 29.00 -5.14
C GLU A 27 3.01 27.75 -5.01
N ALA A 28 4.31 27.93 -4.86
CA ALA A 28 5.25 26.85 -4.63
C ALA A 28 4.93 26.10 -3.33
N PHE A 29 4.57 26.84 -2.28
CA PHE A 29 4.23 26.27 -0.97
C PHE A 29 2.99 25.38 -1.09
N ASP A 30 1.92 25.89 -1.69
CA ASP A 30 0.69 25.13 -1.87
C ASP A 30 0.90 23.92 -2.76
N ALA A 31 1.59 24.08 -3.91
CA ALA A 31 1.88 22.99 -4.82
C ALA A 31 2.72 21.88 -4.17
N ALA A 32 3.79 22.22 -3.46
CA ALA A 32 4.66 21.26 -2.81
C ALA A 32 3.94 20.49 -1.68
N ASN A 33 3.17 21.21 -0.83
CA ASN A 33 2.43 20.56 0.25
C ASN A 33 1.30 19.67 -0.29
N ASN A 34 0.61 20.09 -1.35
CA ASN A 34 -0.42 19.28 -2.00
C ASN A 34 0.17 17.99 -2.60
N LEU A 35 1.33 18.09 -3.26
CA LEU A 35 2.01 16.94 -3.85
C LEU A 35 2.42 15.93 -2.77
N VAL A 36 3.06 16.37 -1.69
CA VAL A 36 3.43 15.51 -0.57
C VAL A 36 2.19 14.91 0.11
N GLY A 37 1.14 15.71 0.31
CA GLY A 37 -0.11 15.26 0.90
C GLY A 37 -0.81 14.17 0.07
N PHE A 38 -0.75 14.28 -1.25
CA PHE A 38 -1.29 13.27 -2.15
C PHE A 38 -0.58 11.92 -2.00
N PHE A 39 0.76 11.91 -2.01
CA PHE A 39 1.52 10.67 -1.80
C PHE A 39 1.35 10.08 -0.40
N ASP A 40 1.26 10.91 0.64
CA ASP A 40 0.96 10.45 2.00
C ASP A 40 -0.41 9.76 2.07
N LEU A 41 -1.42 10.30 1.38
CA LEU A 41 -2.74 9.66 1.28
C LEU A 41 -2.66 8.29 0.58
N LEU A 42 -1.95 8.21 -0.55
CA LEU A 42 -1.76 6.96 -1.28
C LEU A 42 -1.06 5.89 -0.41
N LEU A 43 0.00 6.28 0.30
CA LEU A 43 0.72 5.38 1.22
C LEU A 43 -0.18 4.87 2.35
N LYS A 44 -1.01 5.75 2.92
CA LYS A 44 -2.01 5.36 3.94
C LYS A 44 -3.02 4.36 3.40
N LEU A 45 -3.47 4.52 2.15
CA LEU A 45 -4.40 3.58 1.52
C LEU A 45 -3.73 2.22 1.27
N ASP A 46 -2.52 2.21 0.71
CA ASP A 46 -1.75 0.98 0.49
C ASP A 46 -1.49 0.22 1.80
N HIS A 47 -1.07 0.93 2.85
CA HIS A 47 -0.89 0.35 4.19
C HIS A 47 -2.19 -0.26 4.72
N LYS A 48 -3.33 0.43 4.54
CA LYS A 48 -4.65 -0.08 4.95
C LYS A 48 -5.03 -1.34 4.18
N ASP A 49 -4.77 -1.39 2.89
CA ASP A 49 -5.13 -2.55 2.07
C ASP A 49 -4.23 -3.77 2.35
N LYS A 50 -2.94 -3.55 2.56
CA LYS A 50 -2.01 -4.59 3.03
C LYS A 50 -2.43 -5.18 4.38
N GLN A 51 -2.84 -4.34 5.33
CA GLN A 51 -3.33 -4.80 6.63
C GLN A 51 -4.62 -5.62 6.56
N LYS A 52 -5.54 -5.29 5.63
CA LYS A 52 -6.76 -6.09 5.40
C LYS A 52 -6.42 -7.46 4.81
N ASN A 53 -5.49 -7.51 3.85
CA ASN A 53 -5.10 -8.75 3.19
C ASN A 53 -4.31 -9.69 4.12
N SER A 54 -3.56 -9.16 5.09
CA SER A 54 -2.88 -9.97 6.12
C SER A 54 -3.79 -10.55 7.21
N LYS A 55 -5.09 -10.18 7.22
CA LYS A 55 -6.07 -10.63 8.21
C LYS A 55 -7.05 -11.67 7.69
N SER A 56 -6.73 -12.39 6.61
CA SER A 56 -7.47 -13.61 6.27
C SER A 56 -7.34 -14.59 7.44
N PRO A 57 -8.45 -15.08 8.03
CA PRO A 57 -8.38 -16.07 9.08
C PRO A 57 -7.73 -17.32 8.52
N LYS A 58 -6.69 -17.82 9.20
CA LYS A 58 -6.35 -19.23 9.10
C LYS A 58 -7.60 -19.99 9.54
N THR A 59 -8.34 -20.55 8.60
CA THR A 59 -9.26 -21.64 8.92
C THR A 59 -8.39 -22.83 9.23
N ASP A 60 -8.03 -22.96 10.51
CA ASP A 60 -7.58 -24.20 11.11
C ASP A 60 -8.73 -25.21 11.05
N THR A 61 -8.88 -25.90 9.92
CA THR A 61 -9.52 -27.22 9.88
C THR A 61 -8.42 -28.27 9.90
N THR A 62 -7.83 -28.45 11.07
CA THR A 62 -7.19 -29.71 11.45
C THR A 62 -7.97 -30.23 12.65
N ASP A 63 -9.02 -31.01 12.39
CA ASP A 63 -9.54 -31.97 13.37
C ASP A 63 -9.37 -33.38 12.78
N ALA A 64 -9.09 -34.31 13.68
CA ALA A 64 -8.27 -35.49 13.47
C ALA A 64 -8.86 -36.54 12.51
N SER A 65 -7.96 -37.25 11.83
CA SER A 65 -8.23 -38.61 11.34
C SER A 65 -8.54 -39.57 12.51
N PRO A 66 -9.14 -40.74 12.24
CA PRO A 66 -8.27 -41.91 12.28
C PRO A 66 -8.41 -42.85 11.08
N LYS A 67 -7.24 -43.36 10.69
CA LYS A 67 -6.99 -44.43 9.72
C LYS A 67 -7.79 -45.70 10.05
N GLY A 68 -8.32 -46.35 9.01
CA GLY A 68 -8.74 -47.75 9.04
C GLY A 68 -9.02 -48.28 7.63
N LYS A 69 -8.00 -48.85 6.97
CA LYS A 69 -8.20 -49.90 5.94
C LYS A 69 -8.57 -51.20 6.70
N PRO A 70 -9.41 -52.10 6.16
CA PRO A 70 -9.06 -52.82 4.94
C PRO A 70 -10.22 -53.07 3.97
N SER A 71 -9.87 -53.37 2.71
CA SER A 71 -10.74 -54.11 1.79
C SER A 71 -11.17 -55.44 2.39
N PRO A 72 -12.36 -55.93 2.03
CA PRO A 72 -12.50 -57.33 1.66
C PRO A 72 -13.11 -57.48 0.25
N GLU A 73 -12.60 -58.48 -0.45
CA GLU A 73 -13.15 -59.06 -1.67
C GLU A 73 -14.52 -59.71 -1.44
N SER A 74 -15.25 -59.85 -2.56
CA SER A 74 -16.29 -60.85 -2.86
C SER A 74 -17.76 -60.57 -2.45
N GLY A 75 -18.65 -60.90 -3.40
CA GLY A 75 -20.11 -60.84 -3.32
C GLY A 75 -20.68 -60.37 -4.68
N ALA A 76 -20.67 -61.22 -5.70
CA ALA A 76 -21.81 -62.07 -6.10
C ALA A 76 -22.98 -61.25 -6.66
N GLU A 77 -23.09 -61.19 -7.99
CA GLU A 77 -24.22 -61.68 -8.80
C GLU A 77 -23.84 -61.69 -10.29
#